data_AF-A0A7X5C786-F1
#
_entry.id   AF-A0A7X5C786-F1
#
_cell.length_a   1.000
_cell.length_b   1.000
_cell.length_c   1.000
_cell.angle_alpha   90.00
_cell.angle_beta   90.00
_cell.angle_gamma   90.00
#
_symmetry.space_group_name_H-M   'P 1'
#
loop_
_entity.id
_entity.type
_entity.pdbx_description
1 polymer ?
#
loop_
_entity_poly.entity_id
_entity_poly.type
_entity_poly.pdbx_seq_one_letter_code
_entity_poly.pdbx_strand_id
1 'polypeptide(L)'
;MKKIGVEAYQKEQSEKVAILNELLENYNDGRKKTLFCLAANLLELDDLRSVMEQIKEEETGVSVKEKAVYMAGLLQEVSDQKEICLKLRKKPAKGKEM
;
A
#
# COMPACT_ATOMS: atom_id res chain seq x y z
N MET A 1 24.96 15.50 13.88
CA MET A 1 24.04 14.36 13.65
C MET A 1 22.67 14.73 14.21
N LYS A 2 21.65 14.86 13.34
CA LYS A 2 20.29 15.28 13.73
C LYS A 2 19.61 14.14 14.51
N LYS A 3 19.53 14.26 15.84
CA LYS A 3 18.77 13.32 16.70
C LYS A 3 17.27 13.29 16.42
N ILE A 4 16.73 14.32 15.77
CA ILE A 4 15.32 14.42 15.34
C ILE A 4 14.94 13.34 14.31
N GLY A 5 15.91 12.79 13.56
CA GLY A 5 15.62 11.87 12.45
C GLY A 5 15.11 10.49 12.88
N VAL A 6 15.57 9.93 14.01
CA VAL A 6 15.21 8.56 14.40
C VAL A 6 13.79 8.52 14.97
N GLU A 7 13.43 9.46 15.84
CA GLU A 7 12.08 9.53 16.42
C GLU A 7 11.02 9.83 15.34
N ALA A 8 11.30 10.79 14.44
CA ALA A 8 10.41 11.10 13.33
C ALA A 8 10.23 9.89 12.38
N TYR A 9 11.34 9.21 12.06
CA TYR A 9 11.30 8.00 11.24
C TYR A 9 10.51 6.88 11.92
N GLN A 10 10.76 6.63 13.22
CA GLN A 10 10.03 5.62 13.98
C GLN A 10 8.52 5.90 13.98
N LYS A 11 8.13 7.16 14.20
CA LYS A 11 6.74 7.57 14.13
C LYS A 11 6.14 7.29 12.76
N GLU A 12 6.84 7.66 11.69
CA GLU A 12 6.40 7.39 10.32
C GLU A 12 6.21 5.88 10.07
N GLN A 13 7.17 5.06 10.49
CA GLN A 13 7.09 3.60 10.33
C GLN A 13 5.95 2.99 11.15
N SER A 14 5.72 3.47 12.38
CA SER A 14 4.58 3.02 13.20
C SER A 14 3.24 3.32 12.53
N GLU A 15 3.11 4.49 11.91
CA GLU A 15 1.89 4.85 11.17
C GLU A 15 1.73 4.03 9.88
N LYS A 16 2.80 3.80 9.12
CA LYS A 16 2.77 2.91 7.94
C LYS A 16 2.36 1.48 8.32
N VAL A 17 2.80 0.98 9.47
CA VAL A 17 2.36 -0.32 10.01
C VAL A 17 0.88 -0.31 10.34
N ALA A 18 0.38 0.75 10.98
CA ALA A 18 -1.05 0.88 11.30
C ALA A 18 -1.91 0.89 10.03
N ILE A 19 -1.51 1.65 9.01
CA ILE A 19 -2.20 1.67 7.72
C ILE A 19 -2.16 0.31 7.03
N LEU A 20 -1.01 -0.38 7.05
CA LEU A 20 -0.91 -1.71 6.48
C LEU A 20 -1.83 -2.72 7.19
N ASN A 21 -1.93 -2.67 8.51
CA ASN A 21 -2.82 -3.55 9.27
C ASN A 21 -4.28 -3.30 8.87
N GLU A 22 -4.70 -2.03 8.80
CA GLU A 22 -6.03 -1.62 8.34
C GLU A 22 -6.34 -2.15 6.93
N LEU A 23 -5.39 -2.02 6.00
CA LEU A 23 -5.48 -2.56 4.64
C LEU A 23 -5.69 -4.08 4.62
N LEU A 24 -4.98 -4.80 5.49
CA LEU A 24 -5.00 -6.26 5.54
C LEU A 24 -6.23 -6.81 6.27
N GLU A 25 -6.81 -6.06 7.19
CA GLU A 25 -7.99 -6.45 7.96
C GLU A 25 -9.28 -6.17 7.18
N ASN A 26 -9.39 -4.98 6.56
CA ASN A 26 -10.66 -4.51 5.99
C ASN A 26 -10.75 -4.60 4.47
N TYR A 27 -9.62 -4.71 3.76
CA TYR A 27 -9.58 -4.65 2.28
C TYR A 27 -8.93 -5.88 1.63
N ASN A 28 -8.57 -6.90 2.42
CA ASN A 28 -7.89 -8.09 1.90
C ASN A 28 -8.86 -9.15 1.39
N ASP A 29 -8.93 -9.29 0.07
CA ASP A 29 -9.67 -10.35 -0.63
C ASP A 29 -8.86 -11.63 -0.88
N GLY A 30 -7.66 -11.72 -0.30
CA GLY A 30 -6.70 -12.82 -0.47
C GLY A 30 -5.82 -12.70 -1.72
N ARG A 31 -6.05 -11.73 -2.62
CA ARG A 31 -5.28 -11.57 -3.87
C ARG A 31 -4.41 -10.33 -3.90
N LYS A 32 -4.73 -9.31 -3.10
CA LYS A 32 -4.09 -7.98 -3.16
C LYS A 32 -3.06 -7.69 -2.07
N LYS A 33 -2.81 -8.64 -1.15
CA LYS A 33 -1.83 -8.50 -0.07
C LYS A 33 -0.47 -7.95 -0.55
N THR A 34 0.07 -8.48 -1.65
CA THR A 34 1.36 -8.01 -2.18
C THR A 34 1.30 -6.54 -2.59
N LEU A 35 0.21 -6.09 -3.20
CA LEU A 35 0.03 -4.69 -3.58
C LEU A 35 0.01 -3.79 -2.35
N PHE A 36 -0.74 -4.17 -1.30
CA PHE A 36 -0.80 -3.39 -0.05
C PHE A 36 0.56 -3.32 0.65
N CYS A 37 1.30 -4.43 0.71
CA CYS A 37 2.65 -4.42 1.25
C CYS A 37 3.57 -3.51 0.42
N LEU A 38 3.49 -3.54 -0.91
CA LEU A 38 4.30 -2.67 -1.76
C LEU A 38 3.94 -1.20 -1.56
N ALA A 39 2.65 -0.87 -1.50
CA ALA A 39 2.19 0.50 -1.26
C ALA A 39 2.71 1.04 0.07
N ALA A 40 2.57 0.29 1.16
CA ALA A 40 3.05 0.70 2.49
C ALA A 40 4.58 0.93 2.54
N ASN A 41 5.35 0.19 1.73
CA ASN A 41 6.81 0.30 1.70
C ASN A 41 7.33 1.36 0.71
N LEU A 42 6.62 1.60 -0.40
CA LEU A 42 7.11 2.42 -1.51
C LEU A 42 6.48 3.81 -1.56
N LEU A 43 5.26 3.99 -1.06
CA LEU A 43 4.60 5.29 -1.01
C LEU A 43 5.01 6.08 0.24
N GLU A 44 4.89 7.39 0.16
CA GLU A 44 5.12 8.29 1.29
C GLU A 44 3.94 8.19 2.27
N LEU A 45 4.17 8.51 3.55
CA LEU A 45 3.11 8.42 4.55
C LEU A 45 1.90 9.32 4.21
N ASP A 46 2.15 10.50 3.65
CA ASP A 46 1.09 11.45 3.30
C ASP A 46 0.22 10.95 2.13
N ASP A 47 0.80 10.19 1.19
CA ASP A 47 0.04 9.51 0.13
C ASP A 47 -0.92 8.49 0.71
N LEU A 48 -0.41 7.65 1.62
CA LEU A 48 -1.18 6.61 2.26
C LEU A 48 -2.31 7.21 3.10
N ARG A 49 -2.05 8.29 3.84
CA ARG A 49 -3.07 9.03 4.59
C ARG A 49 -4.17 9.57 3.67
N SER A 50 -3.78 10.19 2.55
CA SER A 50 -4.72 10.76 1.58
C SER A 50 -5.66 9.69 1.01
N VAL A 51 -5.14 8.49 0.71
CA VAL A 51 -5.96 7.35 0.24
C VAL A 51 -6.89 6.86 1.35
N MET A 52 -6.41 6.73 2.58
CA MET A 52 -7.24 6.29 3.71
C MET A 52 -8.36 7.28 4.07
N GLU A 53 -8.17 8.57 3.80
CA GLU A 53 -9.19 9.61 4.02
C GLU A 53 -10.34 9.52 3.02
N GLN A 54 -10.06 9.21 1.75
CA GLN A 54 -11.09 9.08 0.70
C GLN A 54 -12.13 7.99 0.99
N ILE A 55 -11.78 7.00 1.81
CA ILE A 55 -12.60 5.79 1.99
C ILE A 55 -13.55 5.88 3.17
N LYS A 56 -13.27 6.76 4.16
CA LYS A 56 -14.11 6.89 5.36
C LYS A 56 -15.56 7.29 5.07
N GLU A 57 -15.85 7.78 3.86
CA GLU A 57 -17.18 8.23 3.46
C GLU A 57 -18.02 7.17 2.71
N GLU A 58 -17.43 6.07 2.21
CA GLU A 58 -18.10 5.17 1.23
C GLU A 58 -18.41 3.74 1.73
N GLU A 59 -18.16 3.41 3.01
CA GLU A 59 -18.02 2.00 3.41
C GLU A 59 -19.30 1.22 3.77
N THR A 60 -20.47 1.85 3.92
CA THR A 60 -21.66 1.14 4.40
C THR A 60 -22.28 0.24 3.32
N GLY A 61 -22.20 -1.08 3.51
CA GLY A 61 -22.92 -2.09 2.71
C GLY A 61 -22.14 -2.68 1.53
N VAL A 62 -20.87 -2.32 1.35
CA VAL A 62 -20.01 -2.78 0.24
C VAL A 62 -19.29 -4.09 0.61
N SER A 63 -19.18 -5.04 -0.32
CA SER A 63 -18.48 -6.29 -0.06
C SER A 63 -16.97 -6.09 0.11
N VAL A 64 -16.31 -6.96 0.87
CA VAL A 64 -14.83 -6.93 1.04
C VAL A 64 -14.11 -6.96 -0.31
N LYS A 65 -14.66 -7.66 -1.31
CA LYS A 65 -14.06 -7.75 -2.65
C LYS A 65 -14.12 -6.42 -3.41
N GLU A 66 -15.24 -5.71 -3.32
CA GLU A 66 -15.40 -4.39 -3.95
C GLU A 66 -14.52 -3.36 -3.26
N LYS A 67 -14.51 -3.34 -1.92
CA LYS A 67 -13.59 -2.53 -1.11
C LYS A 67 -12.14 -2.78 -1.52
N ALA A 68 -11.75 -4.05 -1.68
CA ALA A 68 -10.41 -4.44 -2.08
C ALA A 68 -10.03 -3.93 -3.48
N VAL A 69 -10.95 -4.01 -4.45
CA VAL A 69 -10.74 -3.51 -5.82
C VAL A 69 -10.60 -1.99 -5.81
N TYR A 70 -11.47 -1.30 -5.09
CA TYR A 70 -11.45 0.15 -4.98
C TYR A 70 -10.14 0.65 -4.34
N MET A 71 -9.79 0.12 -3.17
CA MET A 71 -8.54 0.46 -2.47
C MET A 71 -7.30 0.21 -3.34
N ALA A 72 -7.25 -0.91 -4.07
CA ALA A 72 -6.14 -1.16 -4.99
C ALA A 72 -6.11 -0.19 -6.17
N GLY A 73 -7.26 0.29 -6.64
CA GLY A 73 -7.36 1.33 -7.66
C GLY A 73 -6.75 2.64 -7.19
N LEU A 74 -7.15 3.12 -6.01
CA LEU A 74 -6.63 4.38 -5.43
C LEU A 74 -5.11 4.32 -5.19
N LEU A 75 -4.62 3.21 -4.62
CA LEU A 75 -3.18 3.02 -4.42
C LEU A 75 -2.42 2.97 -5.75
N GLN A 76 -3.01 2.37 -6.80
CA GLN A 76 -2.40 2.33 -8.12
C GLN A 76 -2.35 3.73 -8.75
N GLU A 77 -3.43 4.50 -8.66
CA GLU A 77 -3.50 5.87 -9.16
C GLU A 77 -2.41 6.76 -8.55
N VAL A 78 -2.29 6.75 -7.22
CA VAL A 78 -1.24 7.52 -6.53
C VAL A 78 0.16 7.04 -6.93
N SER A 79 0.36 5.73 -7.06
CA SER A 79 1.64 5.19 -7.50
C SER A 79 1.99 5.57 -8.94
N ASP A 80 1.00 5.63 -9.83
CA ASP A 80 1.18 6.02 -11.23
C ASP A 80 1.53 7.51 -11.35
N GLN A 81 0.88 8.37 -10.56
CA GLN A 81 1.21 9.81 -10.46
C GLN A 81 2.65 10.05 -9.99
N LYS A 82 3.19 9.17 -9.15
CA LYS A 82 4.57 9.23 -8.64
C LYS A 82 5.57 8.39 -9.44
N GLU A 83 5.14 7.76 -10.54
CA GLU A 83 5.96 6.85 -11.35
C GLU A 83 6.55 5.66 -10.54
N ILE A 84 5.85 5.23 -9.48
CA ILE A 84 6.22 4.13 -8.61
C ILE A 84 5.51 2.85 -9.06
N CYS A 85 6.29 1.82 -9.39
CA CYS A 85 5.73 0.53 -9.80
C CYS A 85 5.44 -0.37 -8.58
N LEU A 86 4.16 -0.58 -8.26
CA LEU A 86 3.71 -1.52 -7.22
C LEU A 86 3.72 -2.99 -7.69
N LYS A 87 4.82 -3.43 -8.31
CA LYS A 87 5.01 -4.83 -8.74
C LYS A 87 6.39 -5.35 -8.34
N LEU A 88 6.43 -6.58 -7.85
CA LEU A 88 7.69 -7.26 -7.58
C LEU A 88 8.43 -7.57 -8.88
N ARG A 89 9.70 -7.17 -8.95
CA ARG A 89 10.60 -7.57 -10.03
C ARG A 89 11.01 -9.03 -9.82
N LYS A 90 10.52 -9.91 -10.69
CA LYS A 90 10.94 -11.32 -10.68
C LYS A 90 12.33 -11.42 -11.30
N LYS A 91 13.17 -12.29 -10.75
CA LYS A 91 14.40 -12.70 -11.44
C LYS A 91 13.99 -13.37 -12.76
N PRO A 92 14.68 -13.11 -13.88
CA PRO A 92 14.46 -13.86 -15.10
C PRO A 92 14.65 -15.34 -14.77
N ALA A 93 13.71 -16.18 -15.20
CA ALA A 93 13.88 -17.63 -15.06
C ALA A 93 15.21 -18.00 -15.74
N LYS A 94 16.05 -18.78 -15.06
CA LYS A 94 17.21 -19.39 -15.73
C LYS A 94 16.63 -20.19 -16.89
N GLY A 95 16.80 -19.70 -18.11
CA GLY A 95 16.41 -20.44 -19.30
C GLY A 95 17.08 -21.80 -19.24
N LYS A 96 16.35 -22.86 -19.61
CA LYS A 96 17.00 -24.07 -20.11
C LYS A 96 17.87 -23.60 -21.28
N GLU A 97 19.18 -23.75 -21.13
CA GLU A 97 20.06 -23.77 -22.29
C GLU A 97 19.50 -24.84 -23.24
N MET A 98 19.11 -24.40 -24.44
CA MET A 98 18.76 -25.28 -25.56
C MET A 98 19.99 -25.42 -26.44
#